data_AF-A0A1I1N1A4-F1
#
_entry.id   AF-A0A1I1N1A4-F1
#
_cell.length_a   1.000
_cell.length_b   1.000
_cell.length_c   1.000
_cell.angle_alpha   90.00
_cell.angle_beta   90.00
_cell.angle_gamma   90.00
#
_symmetry.space_group_name_H-M   'P 1'
#
loop_
_entity.id
_entity.type
_entity.pdbx_description
1 polymer ?
#
loop_
_entity_poly.entity_id
_entity_poly.type
_entity_poly.pdbx_seq_one_letter_code
_entity_poly.pdbx_strand_id
1 'polypeptide(L)'
;MDEIKEVNVVKCPKGHLYPANMHRTCPYCIEEANIAERQEARKKANERELHINTKGENAELWFDKYFGTLISVIVTTLKIITAPIRLLIESGYENRCGEWSRGTSYSERMRRHR
;
A
#
# COMPACT_ATOMS: atom_id res chain seq x y z
N MET A 1 -49.28 43.03 -2.19
CA MET A 1 -48.33 44.14 -1.94
C MET A 1 -47.22 43.54 -1.12
N ASP A 2 -46.16 43.08 -1.79
CA ASP A 2 -45.01 42.49 -1.10
C ASP A 2 -44.24 43.61 -0.41
N GLU A 3 -44.18 43.57 0.92
CA GLU A 3 -43.42 44.53 1.73
C GLU A 3 -41.93 44.42 1.37
N ILE A 4 -41.40 45.43 0.69
CA ILE A 4 -39.96 45.58 0.46
C ILE A 4 -39.32 45.91 1.82
N LYS A 5 -38.88 44.88 2.54
CA LYS A 5 -38.09 45.06 3.77
C LYS A 5 -36.75 45.69 3.38
N GLU A 6 -36.47 46.88 3.89
CA GLU A 6 -35.15 47.51 3.78
C GLU A 6 -34.08 46.57 4.36
N VAL A 7 -33.18 46.11 3.49
CA VAL A 7 -32.06 45.25 3.88
C VAL A 7 -30.85 46.15 4.10
N ASN A 8 -30.52 46.42 5.37
CA ASN A 8 -29.29 47.12 5.72
C ASN A 8 -28.08 46.19 5.47
N VAL A 9 -27.33 46.48 4.41
CA VAL A 9 -26.09 45.79 4.08
C VAL A 9 -24.93 46.48 4.79
N VAL A 10 -24.15 45.72 5.56
CA VAL A 10 -22.98 46.22 6.27
C VAL A 10 -21.71 45.54 5.75
N LYS A 11 -20.58 46.23 5.87
CA LYS A 11 -19.27 45.71 5.48
C LYS A 11 -18.48 45.30 6.73
N CYS A 12 -17.95 44.08 6.75
CA CYS A 12 -17.07 43.64 7.83
C CYS A 12 -15.65 44.22 7.69
N PRO A 13 -14.77 44.14 8.72
CA PRO A 13 -13.39 44.61 8.64
C PRO A 13 -12.55 43.94 7.54
N LYS A 14 -12.86 42.68 7.19
CA LYS A 14 -12.23 41.96 6.06
C LYS A 14 -12.79 42.37 4.70
N GLY A 15 -13.85 43.18 4.67
CA GLY A 15 -14.43 43.73 3.46
C GLY A 15 -15.63 43.00 2.87
N HIS A 16 -16.12 41.93 3.52
CA HIS A 16 -17.33 41.22 3.08
C HIS A 16 -18.59 42.04 3.34
N LEU A 17 -19.48 42.08 2.34
CA LEU A 17 -20.80 42.70 2.45
C LEU A 17 -21.81 41.64 2.89
N TYR A 18 -22.59 41.94 3.92
CA TYR A 18 -23.61 41.02 4.40
C TYR A 18 -24.82 41.76 5.01
N PRO A 19 -26.01 41.15 4.97
CA PRO A 19 -27.22 41.75 5.52
C PRO A 19 -27.19 41.73 7.06
N ALA A 20 -27.10 42.91 7.69
CA ALA A 20 -27.05 43.05 9.16
C ALA A 20 -28.35 42.63 9.84
N ASN A 21 -29.48 42.71 9.13
CA ASN A 21 -30.79 42.30 9.63
C ASN A 21 -30.88 40.76 9.80
N MET A 22 -30.10 39.98 9.06
CA MET A 22 -30.10 38.51 9.14
C MET A 22 -28.97 37.96 10.01
N HIS A 23 -27.83 38.65 10.07
CA HIS A 23 -26.64 38.15 10.76
C HIS A 23 -26.02 39.23 11.65
N ARG A 24 -25.86 38.92 12.95
CA ARG A 24 -25.16 39.79 13.92
C ARG A 24 -23.65 39.87 13.67
N THR A 25 -23.10 38.87 13.02
CA THR A 25 -21.67 38.69 12.74
C THR A 25 -21.49 38.30 11.29
N CYS A 26 -20.36 38.66 10.68
CA CYS A 26 -20.10 38.36 9.27
C CYS A 26 -20.15 36.84 9.00
N PRO A 27 -21.12 36.33 8.22
CA PRO A 27 -21.29 34.90 7.99
C PRO A 27 -20.11 34.31 7.21
N TYR A 28 -19.55 35.08 6.27
CA TYR A 28 -18.38 34.67 5.48
C TYR A 28 -17.14 34.43 6.33
N CYS A 29 -16.88 35.30 7.32
CA CYS A 29 -15.75 35.11 8.23
C CYS A 29 -15.89 33.85 9.10
N ILE A 30 -17.12 33.49 9.46
CA ILE A 30 -17.42 32.27 10.23
C ILE A 30 -17.24 31.04 9.34
N GLU A 31 -17.70 31.10 8.09
CA GLU A 31 -17.55 30.03 7.12
C GLU A 31 -16.07 29.75 6.79
N GLU A 32 -15.26 30.80 6.59
CA GLU A 32 -13.81 30.67 6.43
C GLU A 32 -13.15 29.96 7.62
N ALA A 33 -13.51 30.34 8.85
CA ALA A 33 -12.97 29.72 10.06
C ALA A 33 -13.35 28.23 10.14
N ASN A 34 -14.62 27.90 9.84
CA ASN A 34 -15.09 26.51 9.81
C ASN A 34 -14.41 25.69 8.71
N ILE A 35 -14.13 26.28 7.54
CA ILE A 35 -13.40 25.61 6.46
C ILE A 35 -11.97 25.33 6.90
N ALA A 36 -11.30 26.29 7.53
CA ALA A 36 -9.94 26.12 8.05
C ALA A 36 -9.88 25.01 9.10
N GLU A 37 -10.82 24.99 10.06
CA GLU A 37 -10.91 23.94 11.08
C GLU A 37 -11.17 22.56 10.46
N ARG A 38 -12.05 22.48 9.45
CA ARG A 38 -12.29 21.23 8.69
C ARG A 38 -11.05 20.77 7.93
N GLN A 39 -10.27 21.69 7.36
CA GLN A 39 -9.01 21.35 6.69
C GLN A 39 -7.95 20.85 7.68
N GLU A 40 -7.84 21.46 8.85
CA GLU A 40 -6.94 20.99 9.91
C GLU A 40 -7.36 19.63 10.46
N ALA A 41 -8.65 19.40 10.66
CA ALA A 41 -9.19 18.11 11.07
C ALA A 41 -8.89 17.02 10.02
N ARG A 42 -9.05 17.34 8.73
CA ARG A 42 -8.67 16.42 7.62
C ARG A 42 -7.16 16.15 7.59
N LYS A 43 -6.32 17.16 7.81
CA LYS A 43 -4.86 16.96 7.88
C LYS A 43 -4.48 16.06 9.05
N LYS A 44 -5.04 16.28 10.24
CA LYS A 44 -4.83 15.43 11.42
C LYS A 44 -5.37 14.00 11.22
N ALA A 45 -6.49 13.84 10.52
CA ALA A 45 -7.02 12.53 10.17
C ALA A 45 -6.10 11.80 9.17
N ASN A 46 -5.65 12.48 8.12
CA ASN A 46 -4.69 11.93 7.16
C ASN A 46 -3.35 11.59 7.82
N GLU A 47 -2.87 12.40 8.76
CA GLU A 47 -1.66 12.07 9.54
C GLU A 47 -1.86 10.78 10.36
N ARG A 48 -3.02 10.61 11.01
CA ARG A 48 -3.34 9.36 11.74
C ARG A 48 -3.41 8.15 10.81
N GLU A 49 -3.89 8.30 9.58
CA GLU A 49 -3.90 7.23 8.57
C GLU A 49 -2.50 6.95 8.00
N LEU A 50 -1.64 7.97 7.88
CA LEU A 50 -0.25 7.84 7.41
C LEU A 50 0.72 7.30 8.48
N HIS A 51 0.28 7.19 9.74
CA HIS A 51 1.12 6.71 10.84
C HIS A 51 1.31 5.19 10.89
N ILE A 52 0.82 4.41 9.92
CA ILE A 52 1.01 2.95 9.87
C ILE A 52 1.50 2.52 8.48
N ASN A 53 2.76 2.82 8.20
CA ASN A 53 3.71 1.95 7.50
C ASN A 53 4.96 2.77 7.19
N THR A 54 6.10 2.32 7.70
CA THR A 54 7.40 2.77 7.19
C THR A 54 7.47 2.56 5.68
N LYS A 55 8.29 3.36 4.98
CA LYS A 55 8.47 3.24 3.52
C LYS A 55 8.79 1.80 3.07
N GLY A 56 9.43 1.01 3.94
CA GLY A 56 9.71 -0.40 3.72
C GLY A 56 8.46 -1.29 3.79
N GLU A 57 7.64 -1.13 4.83
CA GLU A 57 6.39 -1.92 4.99
C GLU A 57 5.40 -1.66 3.85
N ASN A 58 5.34 -0.42 3.34
CA ASN A 58 4.52 -0.10 2.17
C ASN A 58 5.05 -0.72 0.87
N ALA A 59 6.37 -0.84 0.73
CA ALA A 59 7.00 -1.50 -0.41
C ALA A 59 6.79 -3.02 -0.36
N GLU A 60 6.84 -3.62 0.83
CA GLU A 60 6.60 -5.05 1.04
C GLU A 60 5.15 -5.42 0.74
N LEU A 61 4.17 -4.64 1.23
CA LEU A 61 2.75 -4.83 0.90
C LEU A 61 2.46 -4.64 -0.59
N TRP A 62 3.13 -3.69 -1.25
CA TRP A 62 3.04 -3.54 -2.69
C TRP A 62 3.62 -4.76 -3.41
N PHE A 63 4.80 -5.23 -3.01
CA PHE A 63 5.43 -6.40 -3.62
C PHE A 63 4.56 -7.66 -3.46
N ASP A 64 4.01 -7.89 -2.28
CA ASP A 64 3.21 -9.07 -1.99
C ASP A 64 1.88 -9.06 -2.78
N LYS A 65 1.25 -7.89 -2.92
CA LYS A 65 0.03 -7.74 -3.72
C LYS A 65 0.24 -7.99 -5.22
N TYR A 66 1.36 -7.57 -5.78
CA TYR A 66 1.63 -7.69 -7.22
C TYR A 66 2.35 -8.99 -7.61
N PHE A 67 3.20 -9.52 -6.73
CA PHE A 67 4.08 -10.64 -7.05
C PHE A 67 3.90 -11.86 -6.14
N GLY A 68 3.20 -11.77 -5.00
CA GLY A 68 3.08 -12.88 -4.04
C GLY A 68 2.48 -14.15 -4.64
N THR A 69 1.34 -14.02 -5.35
CA THR A 69 0.71 -15.14 -6.06
C THR A 69 1.58 -15.66 -7.21
N LEU A 70 2.19 -14.77 -7.99
CA LEU A 70 3.04 -15.11 -9.13
C LEU A 70 4.29 -15.90 -8.70
N ILE A 71 4.98 -15.43 -7.66
CA ILE A 71 6.16 -16.10 -7.08
C ILE A 71 5.75 -17.47 -6.51
N SER A 72 4.59 -17.58 -5.85
CA SER A 72 4.11 -18.88 -5.33
C SER A 72 3.89 -19.92 -6.43
N VAL A 73 3.34 -19.50 -7.58
CA VAL A 73 3.10 -20.37 -8.74
C VAL A 73 4.41 -20.76 -9.41
N ILE A 74 5.34 -19.81 -9.56
CA ILE A 74 6.69 -20.09 -10.11
C ILE A 74 7.46 -21.08 -9.23
N VAL A 75 7.42 -20.92 -7.91
CA VAL A 75 8.11 -21.84 -6.98
C VAL A 75 7.47 -23.22 -6.98
N THR A 76 6.14 -23.32 -7.00
CA THR A 76 5.45 -24.62 -7.03
C THR A 76 5.68 -25.36 -8.35
N THR A 77 5.63 -24.66 -9.49
CA THR A 77 5.94 -25.23 -10.80
C THR A 77 7.40 -25.69 -10.91
N LEU A 78 8.36 -24.90 -10.43
CA LEU A 78 9.77 -25.32 -10.34
C LEU A 78 9.95 -26.58 -9.48
N LYS A 79 9.22 -26.71 -8.37
CA LYS A 79 9.26 -27.93 -7.54
C LYS A 79 8.73 -29.16 -8.27
N ILE A 80 7.64 -29.01 -9.03
CA ILE A 80 7.07 -30.12 -9.82
C ILE A 80 8.04 -30.55 -10.93
N ILE A 81 8.64 -29.60 -11.64
CA ILE A 81 9.61 -29.88 -12.72
C ILE A 81 10.90 -30.50 -12.19
N THR A 82 11.39 -30.04 -11.04
CA THR A 82 12.65 -30.53 -10.45
C THR A 82 12.49 -31.83 -9.66
N ALA A 83 11.27 -32.23 -9.28
CA ALA A 83 10.99 -33.49 -8.60
C ALA A 83 11.50 -34.74 -9.37
N PRO A 84 11.22 -34.93 -10.66
CA PRO A 84 11.75 -36.09 -11.41
C PRO A 84 13.27 -36.04 -11.57
N ILE A 85 13.88 -34.86 -11.66
CA ILE A 85 15.34 -34.72 -11.72
C ILE A 85 15.98 -35.15 -10.40
N ARG A 86 15.37 -34.81 -9.25
CA ARG A 86 15.83 -35.30 -7.94
C ARG A 86 15.71 -36.82 -7.83
N LEU A 87 14.61 -37.39 -8.32
CA LEU A 87 14.44 -38.86 -8.35
C LEU A 87 15.47 -39.55 -9.25
N LEU A 88 15.81 -38.96 -10.41
CA LEU A 88 16.85 -39.48 -11.31
C LEU A 88 18.26 -39.40 -10.71
N ILE A 89 18.54 -38.34 -9.94
CA ILE A 89 19.82 -38.21 -9.21
C ILE A 89 19.89 -39.30 -8.12
N GLU A 90 18.81 -39.51 -7.36
CA GLU A 90 18.75 -40.52 -6.30
C GLU A 90 18.74 -41.97 -6.83
N SER A 91 18.11 -42.22 -7.99
CA SER A 91 17.99 -43.57 -8.56
C SER A 91 19.28 -44.10 -9.16
N GLY A 92 20.32 -43.26 -9.29
CA GLY A 92 21.56 -43.62 -9.99
C GLY A 92 21.34 -43.86 -11.48
N TYR A 93 22.44 -43.83 -12.24
CA TYR A 93 22.43 -44.19 -13.66
C TYR A 93 23.64 -45.06 -14.00
N GLU A 94 23.43 -45.98 -14.92
CA GLU A 94 24.49 -46.85 -15.44
C GLU A 94 25.22 -46.09 -16.55
N ASN A 95 26.54 -45.93 -16.40
CA ASN A 95 27.35 -45.28 -17.44
C ASN A 95 27.52 -46.22 -18.65
N ARG A 96 27.99 -45.71 -19.79
CA ARG A 96 28.23 -46.53 -21.00
C ARG A 96 29.24 -47.67 -20.82
N CYS A 97 29.92 -47.72 -19.67
CA CYS A 97 30.89 -48.73 -19.29
C CYS A 97 30.31 -49.80 -18.36
N GLY A 98 29.00 -49.77 -18.06
CA GLY A 98 28.32 -50.75 -17.20
C GLY A 98 28.54 -50.54 -15.70
N GLU A 99 29.10 -49.40 -15.28
CA GLU A 99 29.28 -49.09 -13.87
C GLU A 99 28.09 -48.30 -13.33
N TRP A 100 27.53 -48.78 -12.23
CA TRP A 100 26.42 -48.17 -11.52
C TRP A 100 26.89 -47.00 -10.64
N SER A 101 26.55 -45.77 -11.02
CA SER A 101 26.87 -44.57 -10.25
C SER A 101 25.61 -43.98 -9.63
N ARG A 102 25.51 -43.97 -8.29
CA ARG A 102 24.48 -43.19 -7.59
C ARG A 102 24.79 -41.70 -7.74
N GLY A 103 23.82 -40.91 -8.20
CA GLY A 103 23.95 -39.46 -8.25
C GLY A 103 23.99 -38.91 -6.83
N THR A 104 25.17 -38.67 -6.30
CA THR A 104 25.29 -37.95 -5.02
C THR A 104 24.90 -36.50 -5.27
N SER A 105 23.94 -35.99 -4.50
CA SER A 105 23.59 -34.57 -4.53
C SER A 105 24.83 -33.71 -4.22
N TYR A 106 24.91 -32.47 -4.75
CA TYR A 106 26.06 -31.58 -4.55
C TYR A 106 26.43 -31.39 -3.07
N SER A 107 25.41 -31.39 -2.19
CA SER A 107 25.57 -31.33 -0.74
C SER A 107 26.22 -32.58 -0.12
N GLU A 108 26.02 -33.77 -0.69
CA GLU A 108 26.70 -35.00 -0.26
C GLU A 108 28.15 -35.06 -0.76
N ARG A 109 28.42 -34.52 -1.95
CA ARG A 109 29.79 -34.46 -2.50
C ARG A 109 30.71 -33.60 -1.63
N MET A 110 30.19 -32.49 -1.09
CA MET A 110 30.91 -31.60 -0.18
C MET A 110 31.18 -32.20 1.21
N ARG A 111 30.40 -33.20 1.67
CA ARG A 111 30.64 -33.88 2.95
C ARG A 111 31.75 -34.91 2.90
N ARG A 112 32.02 -35.54 1.75
CA ARG A 112 33.09 -36.55 1.61
C ARG A 112 34.50 -35.96 1.51
N HIS A 113 34.61 -34.64 1.34
CA HIS A 113 35.89 -33.92 1.24
C HIS A 113 36.29 -33.18 2.53
N ARG A 114 35.54 -33.36 3.62
CA ARG A 114 36.02 -33.08 4.99
C ARG A 114 36.40 -34.39 5.65
#